data_AF-A0A965R857-F1
#
_entry.id   AF-A0A965R857-F1
#
_cell.length_a   1.000
_cell.length_b   1.000
_cell.length_c   1.000
_cell.angle_alpha   90.00
_cell.angle_beta   90.00
_cell.angle_gamma   90.00
#
_symmetry.space_group_name_H-M   'P 1'
#
loop_
_entity.id
_entity.type
_entity.pdbx_description
1 polymer ?
#
loop_
_entity_poly.entity_id
_entity_poly.type
_entity_poly.pdbx_seq_one_letter_code
_entity_poly.pdbx_strand_id
1 'polypeptide(L)'
;MFTLISLAWILNREQNSLHQLFVCAFLMLLIEPNWLFNIGFQLSFLAVFSIICFYPRIKKNIALKYRVAQWIWDAIAMSLAAELLVAPLVLYYFHNFPMLFILSNLLAAICMTIVLFAGIIIIVCSKISLIANWISYLVIVIVHHFNAILVKIQYFQPLSWKHLPIHFWEMCLLYTLIVSVIYFILKNKFNYLVAALLTISLWLNLKITAPHKTDKLIAWQSNKDFLVTQLKGDSCIILSTITSKQLNRFKWISSNALDHWQSWK
;
A
#
# COMPACT_ATOMS: atom_id res chain seq x y z
N MET A 1 -6.05 4.58 20.25
CA MET A 1 -7.03 5.63 19.87
C MET A 1 -8.43 5.38 20.46
N PHE A 2 -9.12 4.26 20.18
CA PHE A 2 -10.46 3.99 20.74
C PHE A 2 -10.55 4.12 22.27
N THR A 3 -9.52 3.66 22.98
CA THR A 3 -9.39 3.81 24.44
C THR A 3 -9.27 5.27 24.89
N LEU A 4 -8.56 6.11 24.12
CA LEU A 4 -8.45 7.54 24.41
C LEU A 4 -9.77 8.28 24.09
N ILE A 5 -10.48 7.84 23.04
CA ILE A 5 -11.82 8.36 22.70
C ILE A 5 -12.80 8.03 23.82
N SER A 6 -12.85 6.78 24.29
CA SER A 6 -13.76 6.38 25.37
C SER A 6 -13.44 7.09 26.68
N LEU A 7 -12.16 7.26 27.00
CA LEU A 7 -11.74 8.00 28.18
C LEU A 7 -12.08 9.49 28.08
N ALA A 8 -11.93 10.11 26.90
CA ALA A 8 -12.35 11.49 26.67
C ALA A 8 -13.87 11.68 26.80
N TRP A 9 -14.67 10.69 26.37
CA TRP A 9 -16.12 10.68 26.60
C TRP A 9 -16.47 10.63 28.09
N ILE A 10 -15.84 9.73 28.85
CA ILE A 10 -16.07 9.63 30.30
C ILE A 10 -15.71 10.96 31.01
N LEU A 11 -14.69 11.65 30.52
CA LEU A 11 -14.22 12.92 31.07
C LEU A 11 -14.94 14.17 30.51
N ASN A 12 -15.98 14.02 29.68
CA ASN A 12 -16.72 15.12 29.03
C ASN A 12 -15.82 16.19 28.37
N ARG A 13 -14.70 15.76 27.75
CA ARG A 13 -13.80 16.67 27.04
C ARG A 13 -14.13 16.76 25.56
N GLU A 14 -13.97 17.95 24.99
CA GLU A 14 -14.11 18.15 23.54
C GLU A 14 -13.13 17.24 22.79
N GLN A 15 -13.68 16.53 21.81
CA GLN A 15 -12.94 15.52 21.06
C GLN A 15 -12.37 16.11 19.78
N ASN A 16 -11.07 16.37 19.78
CA ASN A 16 -10.34 16.63 18.56
C ASN A 16 -9.60 15.36 18.12
N SER A 17 -10.08 14.72 17.06
CA SER A 17 -9.52 13.47 16.52
C SER A 17 -8.04 13.60 16.15
N LEU A 18 -7.59 14.78 15.69
CA LEU A 18 -6.17 15.02 15.40
C LEU A 18 -5.33 15.02 16.67
N HIS A 19 -5.78 15.69 17.73
CA HIS A 19 -5.06 15.70 19.01
C HIS A 19 -4.97 14.29 19.60
N GLN A 20 -6.06 13.51 19.52
CA GLN A 20 -6.06 12.12 19.98
C GLN A 20 -5.08 11.24 19.19
N LEU A 21 -4.95 11.47 17.88
CA LEU A 21 -3.97 10.77 17.05
C LEU A 21 -2.55 11.08 17.51
N PHE A 22 -2.20 12.36 17.67
CA PHE A 22 -0.86 12.76 18.11
C PHE A 22 -0.55 12.31 19.53
N VAL A 23 -1.52 12.38 20.46
CA VAL A 23 -1.35 11.84 21.82
C VAL A 23 -1.14 10.33 21.79
N CYS A 24 -1.89 9.60 20.97
CA CYS A 24 -1.71 8.17 20.81
C CYS A 24 -0.31 7.84 20.27
N ALA A 25 0.14 8.54 19.23
CA ALA A 25 1.48 8.37 18.66
C ALA A 25 2.56 8.67 19.70
N PHE A 26 2.41 9.78 20.44
CA PHE A 26 3.35 10.20 21.47
C PHE A 26 3.47 9.17 22.59
N LEU A 27 2.35 8.70 23.14
CA LEU A 27 2.35 7.67 24.19
C LEU A 27 2.98 6.35 23.72
N MET A 28 2.72 5.97 22.47
CA MET A 28 3.32 4.78 21.88
C MET A 28 4.84 4.92 21.72
N LEU A 29 5.33 6.08 21.28
CA LEU A 29 6.76 6.37 21.13
C LEU A 29 7.50 6.53 22.47
N LEU A 30 6.81 6.92 23.54
CA LEU A 30 7.37 6.92 24.89
C LEU A 30 7.66 5.50 25.39
N ILE A 31 6.85 4.52 24.98
CA ILE A 31 7.05 3.11 25.34
C ILE A 31 8.17 2.50 24.50
N GLU A 32 8.11 2.70 23.18
CA GLU A 32 9.11 2.16 22.26
C GLU A 32 9.41 3.16 21.12
N PRO A 33 10.55 3.87 21.18
CA PRO A 33 10.87 4.88 20.17
C PRO A 33 11.14 4.27 18.79
N ASN A 34 11.54 3.00 18.72
CA ASN A 34 11.80 2.32 17.45
C ASN A 34 10.54 2.13 16.58
N TRP A 35 9.34 2.30 17.13
CA TRP A 35 8.10 2.26 16.34
C TRP A 35 8.05 3.33 15.25
N LEU A 36 8.77 4.44 15.40
CA LEU A 36 8.87 5.48 14.37
C LEU A 36 9.45 4.94 13.05
N PHE A 37 10.33 3.93 13.11
CA PHE A 37 10.94 3.28 11.95
C PHE A 37 10.15 2.06 11.47
N ASN A 38 9.10 1.66 12.19
CA ASN A 38 8.27 0.54 11.79
C ASN A 38 7.29 0.98 10.68
N ILE A 39 7.36 0.29 9.54
CA ILE A 39 6.52 0.57 8.36
C ILE A 39 5.03 0.47 8.69
N GLY A 40 4.62 -0.50 9.52
CA GLY A 40 3.22 -0.66 9.94
C GLY A 40 2.72 0.53 10.76
N PHE A 41 3.55 1.06 11.66
CA PHE A 41 3.24 2.28 12.41
C PHE A 41 3.12 3.48 11.48
N GLN A 42 4.10 3.69 10.59
CA GLN A 42 4.11 4.79 9.62
C GLN A 42 2.86 4.76 8.73
N LEU A 43 2.56 3.62 8.11
CA LEU A 43 1.40 3.46 7.23
C LEU A 43 0.09 3.69 7.97
N SER A 44 -0.07 3.11 9.17
CA SER A 44 -1.33 3.21 9.92
C SER A 44 -1.60 4.64 10.40
N PHE A 45 -0.63 5.29 11.04
CA PHE A 45 -0.81 6.65 11.54
C PHE A 45 -0.97 7.66 10.40
N LEU A 46 -0.23 7.49 9.31
CA LEU A 46 -0.35 8.34 8.12
C LEU A 46 -1.70 8.16 7.43
N ALA A 47 -2.21 6.92 7.34
CA ALA A 47 -3.54 6.64 6.80
C ALA A 47 -4.63 7.35 7.64
N VAL A 48 -4.59 7.21 8.96
CA VAL A 48 -5.57 7.83 9.86
C VAL A 48 -5.47 9.36 9.80
N PHE A 49 -4.26 9.91 9.80
CA PHE A 49 -4.03 11.35 9.62
C PHE A 49 -4.64 11.85 8.30
N SER A 50 -4.38 11.13 7.19
CA SER A 50 -4.91 11.44 5.87
C SER A 50 -6.44 11.37 5.84
N ILE A 51 -7.04 10.35 6.45
CA ILE A 51 -8.50 10.22 6.56
C ILE A 51 -9.08 11.42 7.33
N ILE A 52 -8.58 11.74 8.52
CA ILE A 52 -9.12 12.85 9.34
C ILE A 52 -9.06 14.18 8.57
N CYS A 53 -7.97 14.42 7.83
CA CYS A 53 -7.77 15.65 7.08
C CYS A 53 -8.59 15.74 5.77
N PHE A 54 -8.68 14.66 5.00
CA PHE A 54 -9.20 14.70 3.63
C PHE A 54 -10.59 14.09 3.48
N TYR A 55 -10.97 13.09 4.28
CA TYR A 55 -12.26 12.42 4.15
C TYR A 55 -13.46 13.38 4.22
N PRO A 56 -13.57 14.33 5.19
CA PRO A 56 -14.71 15.24 5.25
C PRO A 56 -14.83 16.14 4.00
N ARG A 57 -13.69 16.51 3.41
CA ARG A 57 -13.64 17.34 2.19
C ARG A 57 -14.07 16.54 0.98
N ILE A 58 -13.55 15.34 0.79
CA ILE A 58 -13.91 14.46 -0.34
C ILE A 58 -15.39 14.06 -0.26
N LYS A 59 -15.86 13.68 0.92
CA LYS A 59 -17.26 13.27 1.14
C LYS A 59 -18.25 14.36 0.74
N LYS A 60 -17.98 15.61 1.10
CA LYS A 60 -18.89 16.75 0.87
C LYS A 60 -19.18 17.00 -0.62
N ASN A 61 -18.29 16.57 -1.52
CA ASN A 61 -18.42 16.84 -2.94
C ASN A 61 -19.59 16.10 -3.60
N ILE A 62 -20.05 14.98 -3.03
CA ILE A 62 -21.14 14.18 -3.59
C ILE A 62 -22.08 13.74 -2.47
N ALA A 63 -23.33 14.19 -2.55
CA ALA A 63 -24.42 13.71 -1.70
C ALA A 63 -25.35 12.82 -2.53
N LEU A 64 -25.46 11.54 -2.17
CA LEU A 64 -26.30 10.57 -2.87
C LEU A 64 -27.60 10.34 -2.08
N LYS A 65 -28.72 10.28 -2.81
CA LYS A 65 -30.06 10.12 -2.22
C LYS A 65 -30.28 8.73 -1.60
N TYR A 66 -29.66 7.69 -2.15
CA TYR A 66 -29.85 6.30 -1.72
C TYR A 66 -28.84 5.89 -0.65
N ARG A 67 -29.30 5.24 0.42
CA ARG A 67 -28.47 4.83 1.57
C ARG A 67 -27.31 3.91 1.17
N VAL A 68 -27.55 2.94 0.28
CA VAL A 68 -26.50 2.02 -0.20
C VAL A 68 -25.48 2.78 -1.04
N ALA A 69 -25.95 3.66 -1.94
CA ALA A 69 -25.06 4.46 -2.79
C ALA A 69 -24.19 5.41 -1.94
N GLN A 70 -24.76 6.04 -0.92
CA GLN A 70 -24.03 6.87 0.03
C GLN A 70 -22.98 6.07 0.81
N TRP A 71 -23.31 4.84 1.23
CA TRP A 71 -22.36 3.96 1.92
C TRP A 71 -21.18 3.56 1.01
N ILE A 72 -21.46 3.23 -0.26
CA ILE A 72 -20.42 2.93 -1.26
C ILE A 72 -19.54 4.17 -1.48
N TRP A 73 -20.15 5.36 -1.64
CA TRP A 73 -19.40 6.61 -1.78
C TRP A 73 -18.54 6.91 -0.56
N ASP A 74 -19.07 6.71 0.64
CA ASP A 74 -18.31 6.91 1.89
C ASP A 74 -17.09 5.99 1.95
N ALA A 75 -17.21 4.73 1.51
CA ALA A 75 -16.10 3.80 1.45
C ALA A 75 -15.05 4.18 0.38
N ILE A 76 -15.49 4.65 -0.80
CA ILE A 76 -14.61 5.15 -1.85
C ILE A 76 -13.87 6.42 -1.37
N ALA A 77 -14.61 7.38 -0.82
CA ALA A 77 -14.07 8.64 -0.32
C ALA A 77 -13.06 8.41 0.82
N MET A 78 -13.32 7.44 1.71
CA MET A 78 -12.39 7.05 2.76
C MET A 78 -11.12 6.40 2.19
N SER A 79 -11.26 5.51 1.21
CA SER A 79 -10.11 4.86 0.54
C SER A 79 -9.23 5.89 -0.18
N LEU A 80 -9.84 6.82 -0.92
CA LEU A 80 -9.14 7.92 -1.56
C LEU A 80 -8.44 8.82 -0.54
N ALA A 81 -9.13 9.17 0.55
CA ALA A 81 -8.55 9.98 1.62
C ALA A 81 -7.34 9.29 2.26
N ALA A 82 -7.43 8.00 2.56
CA ALA A 82 -6.36 7.23 3.19
C ALA A 82 -5.10 7.18 2.29
N GLU A 83 -5.28 6.90 1.01
CA GLU A 83 -4.15 6.69 0.10
C GLU A 83 -3.47 7.95 -0.37
N LEU A 84 -4.11 9.11 -0.24
CA LEU A 84 -3.55 10.38 -0.67
C LEU A 84 -2.15 10.63 -0.09
N LEU A 85 -1.94 10.35 1.21
CA LEU A 85 -0.62 10.45 1.84
C LEU A 85 0.12 9.11 1.94
N VAL A 86 -0.60 7.99 1.93
CA VAL A 86 0.00 6.65 2.07
C VAL A 86 0.64 6.16 0.76
N ALA A 87 0.12 6.57 -0.40
CA ALA A 87 0.57 6.10 -1.71
C ALA A 87 2.07 6.31 -1.96
N PRO A 88 2.68 7.49 -1.71
CA PRO A 88 4.12 7.66 -1.88
C PRO A 88 4.96 6.72 -1.00
N LEU A 89 4.50 6.46 0.23
CA LEU A 89 5.21 5.59 1.17
C LEU A 89 5.12 4.12 0.75
N VAL A 90 3.93 3.68 0.30
CA VAL A 90 3.72 2.34 -0.25
C VAL A 90 4.59 2.13 -1.48
N LEU A 91 4.62 3.12 -2.37
CA LEU A 91 5.47 3.12 -3.56
C LEU A 91 6.97 3.05 -3.22
N TYR A 92 7.40 3.76 -2.18
CA TYR A 92 8.79 3.75 -1.72
C TYR A 92 9.22 2.40 -1.13
N TYR A 93 8.40 1.78 -0.26
CA TYR A 93 8.80 0.52 0.40
C TYR A 93 8.50 -0.73 -0.43
N PHE A 94 7.39 -0.75 -1.17
CA PHE A 94 6.92 -1.95 -1.86
C PHE A 94 7.14 -1.89 -3.38
N HIS A 95 7.56 -0.75 -3.93
CA HIS A 95 7.77 -0.55 -5.37
C HIS A 95 6.57 -0.99 -6.22
N ASN A 96 5.37 -0.94 -5.64
CA ASN A 96 4.15 -1.42 -6.24
C ASN A 96 2.99 -0.56 -5.74
N PHE A 97 2.24 0.02 -6.68
CA PHE A 97 1.03 0.76 -6.36
C PHE A 97 -0.20 -0.07 -6.73
N PRO A 98 -1.03 -0.48 -5.76
CA PRO A 98 -2.22 -1.29 -6.05
C PRO A 98 -3.26 -0.43 -6.78
N MET A 99 -3.31 -0.51 -8.12
CA MET A 99 -4.26 0.29 -8.91
C MET A 99 -5.73 0.02 -8.54
N LEU A 100 -6.04 -1.22 -8.12
CA LEU A 100 -7.38 -1.64 -7.71
C LEU A 100 -7.64 -1.46 -6.21
N PHE A 101 -6.91 -0.53 -5.57
CA PHE A 101 -7.04 -0.28 -4.13
C PHE A 101 -8.46 0.02 -3.67
N ILE A 102 -9.24 0.78 -4.45
CA ILE A 102 -10.62 1.13 -4.07
C ILE A 102 -11.46 -0.14 -3.93
N LEU A 103 -11.30 -1.06 -4.89
CA LEU A 103 -12.02 -2.33 -4.87
C LEU A 103 -11.53 -3.22 -3.73
N SER A 104 -10.21 -3.33 -3.56
CA SER A 104 -9.60 -4.11 -2.46
C SER A 104 -10.01 -3.59 -1.08
N ASN A 105 -10.00 -2.26 -0.88
CA ASN A 105 -10.36 -1.62 0.38
C ASN A 105 -11.86 -1.71 0.65
N LEU A 106 -12.71 -1.60 -0.38
CA LEU A 106 -14.16 -1.80 -0.24
C LEU A 106 -14.49 -3.24 0.18
N LEU A 107 -13.90 -4.23 -0.50
CA LEU A 107 -14.06 -5.63 -0.14
C LEU A 107 -13.52 -5.90 1.27
N ALA A 108 -12.34 -5.36 1.59
CA ALA A 108 -11.74 -5.46 2.91
C ALA A 108 -12.65 -4.87 3.99
N ALA A 109 -13.24 -3.71 3.77
CA ALA A 109 -14.14 -3.07 4.72
C ALA A 109 -15.35 -3.96 5.05
N ILE A 110 -15.97 -4.59 4.04
CA ILE A 110 -17.11 -5.50 4.25
C ILE A 110 -16.66 -6.75 5.00
N CYS A 111 -15.62 -7.43 4.50
CA CYS A 111 -15.14 -8.69 5.06
C CYS A 111 -14.63 -8.52 6.50
N MET A 112 -13.81 -7.50 6.74
CA MET A 112 -13.22 -7.25 8.06
C MET A 112 -14.27 -6.83 9.09
N THR A 113 -15.31 -6.10 8.69
CA THR A 113 -16.42 -5.78 9.60
C THR A 113 -17.11 -7.07 10.08
N ILE A 114 -17.41 -7.99 9.16
CA ILE A 114 -18.02 -9.28 9.50
C ILE A 114 -17.10 -10.11 10.39
N VAL A 115 -15.81 -10.20 10.04
CA VAL A 115 -14.80 -10.94 10.81
C VAL A 115 -14.62 -10.38 12.21
N LEU A 116 -14.62 -9.05 12.37
CA LEU A 116 -14.49 -8.40 13.67
C LEU A 116 -15.67 -8.74 14.58
N PHE A 117 -16.91 -8.59 14.11
CA PHE A 117 -18.09 -8.94 14.90
C PHE A 117 -18.14 -10.43 15.22
N ALA A 118 -17.82 -11.29 14.25
CA ALA A 118 -17.73 -12.73 14.47
C ALA A 118 -16.66 -13.07 15.52
N GLY A 119 -15.50 -12.40 15.50
CA GLY A 119 -14.45 -12.55 16.49
C GLY A 119 -14.89 -12.19 17.91
N ILE A 120 -15.64 -11.09 18.06
CA ILE A 120 -16.23 -10.70 19.35
C ILE A 120 -17.21 -11.78 19.83
N ILE A 121 -18.08 -12.29 18.95
CA ILE A 121 -19.03 -13.35 19.29
C ILE A 121 -18.30 -14.64 19.69
N ILE A 122 -17.22 -15.02 19.01
CA ILE A 122 -16.39 -16.17 19.38
C ILE A 122 -15.86 -16.03 20.81
N ILE A 123 -15.36 -14.85 21.18
CA ILE A 123 -14.83 -14.58 22.52
C ILE A 123 -15.94 -14.73 23.58
N VAL A 124 -17.11 -14.12 23.32
CA VAL A 124 -18.26 -14.18 24.24
C VAL A 124 -18.82 -15.60 24.38
N CYS A 125 -18.91 -16.33 23.26
CA CYS A 125 -19.42 -17.70 23.21
C CYS A 125 -18.35 -18.77 23.43
N SER A 126 -17.14 -18.39 23.88
CA SER A 126 -16.00 -19.31 24.06
C SER A 126 -16.31 -20.50 24.96
N LYS A 127 -17.25 -20.35 25.90
CA LYS A 127 -17.72 -21.43 26.79
C LYS A 127 -18.58 -22.50 26.07
N ILE A 128 -19.17 -22.17 24.92
CA ILE A 128 -20.03 -23.07 24.14
C ILE A 128 -19.23 -23.48 22.89
N SER A 129 -18.43 -24.54 23.05
CA SER A 129 -17.45 -24.99 22.04
C SER A 129 -18.05 -25.23 20.65
N LEU A 130 -19.27 -25.76 20.58
CA LEU A 130 -19.95 -26.03 19.31
C LEU A 130 -20.19 -24.73 18.51
N ILE A 131 -20.75 -23.70 19.15
CA ILE A 131 -21.06 -22.41 18.50
C ILE A 131 -19.77 -21.69 18.11
N ALA A 132 -18.78 -21.67 19.02
CA ALA A 132 -17.49 -21.06 18.75
C ALA A 132 -16.78 -21.73 17.55
N ASN A 133 -16.83 -23.06 17.44
CA ASN A 133 -16.24 -23.80 16.32
C ASN A 133 -16.94 -23.50 14.99
N TRP A 134 -18.27 -23.47 14.96
CA TRP A 134 -19.03 -23.13 13.75
C TRP A 134 -18.72 -21.71 13.26
N ILE A 135 -18.71 -20.73 14.16
CA ILE A 135 -18.40 -19.35 13.80
C ILE A 135 -16.94 -19.21 13.37
N SER A 136 -16.01 -19.88 14.06
CA SER A 136 -14.59 -19.91 13.67
C SER A 136 -14.40 -20.49 12.27
N TYR A 137 -15.07 -21.60 11.94
CA TYR A 137 -15.05 -22.17 10.59
C TYR A 137 -15.58 -21.19 9.54
N LEU A 138 -16.71 -20.52 9.82
CA LEU A 138 -17.24 -19.48 8.93
C LEU A 138 -16.25 -18.34 8.71
N VAL A 139 -15.59 -17.86 9.77
CA VAL A 139 -14.56 -16.82 9.68
C VAL A 139 -13.39 -17.27 8.80
N ILE A 140 -12.90 -18.50 8.99
CA ILE A 140 -11.81 -19.07 8.18
C ILE A 140 -12.21 -19.12 6.71
N VAL A 141 -13.43 -19.58 6.40
CA VAL A 141 -13.95 -19.63 5.02
C VAL A 141 -14.00 -18.23 4.41
N ILE A 142 -14.52 -17.24 5.13
CA ILE A 142 -14.60 -15.85 4.64
C ILE A 142 -13.21 -15.29 4.36
N VAL A 143 -12.27 -15.44 5.30
CA VAL A 143 -10.90 -14.93 5.15
C VAL A 143 -10.17 -15.63 4.01
N HIS A 144 -10.36 -16.94 3.84
CA HIS A 144 -9.76 -17.70 2.74
C HIS A 144 -10.25 -17.19 1.38
N HIS A 145 -11.57 -17.00 1.22
CA HIS A 145 -12.14 -16.47 -0.03
C HIS A 145 -11.70 -15.03 -0.30
N PHE A 146 -11.66 -14.19 0.74
CA PHE A 146 -11.16 -12.82 0.63
C PHE A 146 -9.71 -12.81 0.11
N ASN A 147 -8.83 -13.61 0.71
CA ASN A 147 -7.44 -13.73 0.25
C ASN A 147 -7.35 -14.26 -1.18
N ALA A 148 -8.15 -15.26 -1.55
CA ALA A 148 -8.17 -15.79 -2.92
C ALA A 148 -8.60 -14.72 -3.94
N ILE A 149 -9.57 -13.86 -3.59
CA ILE A 149 -9.97 -12.73 -4.43
C ILE A 149 -8.83 -11.71 -4.55
N LEU A 150 -8.16 -11.36 -3.45
CA LEU A 150 -7.01 -10.44 -3.48
C LEU A 150 -5.88 -10.95 -4.38
N VAL A 151 -5.57 -12.24 -4.33
CA VAL A 151 -4.57 -12.85 -5.22
C VAL A 151 -4.98 -12.72 -6.69
N LYS A 152 -6.26 -12.97 -7.03
CA LYS A 152 -6.76 -12.77 -8.41
C LYS A 152 -6.66 -11.31 -8.86
N ILE A 153 -6.96 -10.37 -7.97
CA ILE A 153 -6.82 -8.92 -8.23
C ILE A 153 -5.35 -8.58 -8.54
N GLN A 154 -4.38 -9.17 -7.83
CA GLN A 154 -2.95 -8.95 -8.08
C GLN A 154 -2.49 -9.47 -9.45
N TYR A 155 -3.09 -10.56 -9.96
CA TYR A 155 -2.80 -11.06 -11.31
C TYR A 155 -3.35 -10.13 -12.39
N PHE A 156 -4.49 -9.48 -12.15
CA PHE A 156 -5.11 -8.56 -13.10
C PHE A 156 -4.39 -7.19 -13.19
N GLN A 157 -3.53 -6.88 -12.21
CA GLN A 157 -2.83 -5.61 -12.16
C GLN A 157 -1.81 -5.49 -13.33
N PRO A 158 -1.84 -4.39 -14.11
CA PRO A 158 -0.95 -4.20 -15.24
C PRO A 158 0.52 -4.24 -14.82
N LEU A 159 1.38 -4.85 -15.64
CA LEU A 159 2.81 -4.98 -15.36
C LEU A 159 3.50 -3.62 -15.17
N SER A 160 3.02 -2.56 -15.84
CA SER A 160 3.56 -1.19 -15.75
C SER A 160 3.50 -0.58 -14.35
N TRP A 161 2.67 -1.12 -13.46
CA TRP A 161 2.52 -0.65 -12.07
C TRP A 161 3.22 -1.56 -11.06
N LYS A 162 3.84 -2.65 -11.54
CA LYS A 162 4.71 -3.52 -10.75
C LYS A 162 6.15 -3.07 -10.94
N HIS A 163 6.91 -3.04 -9.85
CA HIS A 163 8.33 -2.67 -9.85
C HIS A 163 8.60 -1.23 -10.34
N LEU A 164 7.93 -0.25 -9.71
CA LEU A 164 8.34 1.16 -9.82
C LEU A 164 9.41 1.46 -8.76
N PRO A 165 10.71 1.42 -9.10
CA PRO A 165 11.75 1.82 -8.17
C PRO A 165 11.59 3.31 -7.89
N ILE A 166 11.34 3.64 -6.63
CA ILE A 166 11.20 5.01 -6.15
C ILE A 166 12.23 5.22 -5.05
N HIS A 167 13.16 6.12 -5.31
CA HIS A 167 14.17 6.51 -4.33
C HIS A 167 13.59 7.51 -3.32
N PHE A 168 14.30 7.69 -2.20
CA PHE A 168 13.89 8.58 -1.12
C PHE A 168 13.56 10.00 -1.62
N TRP A 169 14.40 10.57 -2.49
CA TRP A 169 14.18 11.91 -3.05
C TRP A 169 12.94 11.99 -3.94
N GLU A 170 12.65 10.94 -4.72
CA GLU A 170 11.44 10.86 -5.53
C GLU A 170 10.19 10.76 -4.66
N MET A 171 10.24 10.03 -3.55
CA MET A 171 9.16 10.00 -2.56
C MET A 171 8.94 11.40 -1.96
N CYS A 172 9.99 12.11 -1.57
CA CYS A 172 9.89 13.49 -1.10
C CYS A 172 9.25 14.41 -2.15
N LEU A 173 9.63 14.27 -3.43
CA LEU A 173 9.03 15.03 -4.52
C LEU A 173 7.53 14.74 -4.67
N LEU A 174 7.12 13.47 -4.58
CA LEU A 174 5.70 13.11 -4.60
C LEU A 174 4.92 13.76 -3.44
N TYR A 175 5.49 13.79 -2.23
CA TYR A 175 4.88 14.52 -1.12
C TYR A 175 4.77 16.02 -1.37
N THR A 176 5.81 16.66 -1.94
CA THR A 176 5.76 18.09 -2.28
C THR A 176 4.69 18.38 -3.34
N LEU A 177 4.55 17.50 -4.34
CA LEU A 177 3.50 17.57 -5.35
C LEU A 177 2.14 17.49 -4.69
N ILE A 178 1.89 16.48 -3.86
CA ILE A 178 0.62 16.30 -3.14
C ILE A 178 0.27 17.55 -2.33
N VAL A 179 1.20 18.06 -1.53
CA VAL A 179 1.01 19.24 -0.69
C VAL A 179 0.73 20.48 -1.55
N SER A 180 1.47 20.69 -2.64
CA SER A 180 1.27 21.84 -3.53
C SER A 180 -0.10 21.81 -4.21
N VAL A 181 -0.57 20.63 -4.66
CA VAL A 181 -1.90 20.43 -5.24
C VAL A 181 -2.98 20.71 -4.19
N ILE A 182 -2.82 20.23 -2.96
CA ILE A 182 -3.76 20.51 -1.87
C ILE A 182 -3.84 22.02 -1.59
N TYR A 183 -2.71 22.70 -1.45
CA TYR A 183 -2.69 24.15 -1.23
C TYR A 183 -3.26 24.93 -2.40
N PHE A 184 -3.03 24.47 -3.64
CA PHE A 184 -3.67 25.03 -4.82
C PHE A 184 -5.20 24.92 -4.72
N ILE A 185 -5.75 23.74 -4.41
CA ILE A 185 -7.19 23.54 -4.28
C ILE A 185 -7.78 24.39 -3.13
N LEU A 186 -7.08 24.52 -2.01
CA LEU A 186 -7.58 25.23 -0.83
C LEU A 186 -7.45 26.76 -0.92
N LYS A 187 -6.39 27.28 -1.55
CA LYS A 187 -6.09 28.72 -1.61
C LYS A 187 -6.34 29.33 -2.98
N ASN A 188 -6.53 28.52 -4.01
CA ASN A 188 -6.72 28.91 -5.41
C ASN A 188 -5.68 29.92 -5.91
N LYS A 189 -4.44 29.83 -5.43
CA LYS A 189 -3.34 30.72 -5.83
C LYS A 189 -2.49 30.06 -6.90
N PHE A 190 -2.27 30.77 -8.01
CA PHE A 190 -1.51 30.30 -9.16
C PHE A 190 -0.09 29.80 -8.80
N ASN A 191 0.57 30.43 -7.82
CA ASN A 191 1.92 30.05 -7.40
C ASN A 191 2.04 28.57 -6.97
N TYR A 192 0.99 27.99 -6.37
CA TYR A 192 1.01 26.58 -5.97
C TYR A 192 0.83 25.63 -7.16
N LEU A 193 0.10 26.05 -8.20
CA LEU A 193 0.00 25.31 -9.45
C LEU A 193 1.35 25.31 -10.19
N VAL A 194 2.04 26.45 -10.20
CA VAL A 194 3.41 26.53 -10.74
C VAL A 194 4.35 25.62 -9.96
N ALA A 195 4.28 25.62 -8.63
CA ALA A 195 5.07 24.69 -7.81
C ALA A 195 4.78 23.22 -8.14
N ALA A 196 3.49 22.84 -8.30
CA ALA A 196 3.12 21.48 -8.70
C ALA A 196 3.71 21.11 -10.07
N LEU A 197 3.60 21.98 -11.07
CA LEU A 197 4.16 21.75 -12.40
C LEU A 197 5.68 21.63 -12.38
N LEU A 198 6.38 22.44 -11.59
CA LEU A 198 7.83 22.37 -11.42
C LEU A 198 8.24 21.04 -10.77
N THR A 199 7.53 20.59 -9.74
CA THR A 199 7.83 19.29 -9.10
C THR A 199 7.62 18.11 -10.05
N ILE A 200 6.56 18.14 -10.87
CA ILE A 200 6.30 17.13 -11.91
C ILE A 200 7.40 17.15 -12.95
N SER A 201 7.76 18.33 -13.46
CA SER A 201 8.83 18.48 -14.44
C SER A 201 10.16 17.94 -13.92
N LEU A 202 10.51 18.24 -12.67
CA LEU A 202 11.73 17.75 -12.04
C LEU A 202 11.72 16.23 -11.88
N TRP A 203 10.59 15.65 -11.45
CA TRP A 203 10.44 14.20 -11.34
C TRP A 203 10.57 13.49 -12.71
N LEU A 204 9.95 14.03 -13.76
CA LEU A 204 10.08 13.50 -15.12
C LEU A 204 11.52 13.58 -15.62
N ASN A 205 12.21 14.70 -15.39
CA ASN A 205 13.61 14.84 -15.77
C ASN A 205 14.48 13.78 -15.09
N LEU A 206 14.32 13.55 -13.79
CA LEU A 206 15.05 12.51 -13.07
C LEU A 206 14.83 11.12 -13.70
N LYS A 207 13.57 10.78 -14.03
CA LYS A 207 13.25 9.49 -14.68
C LYS A 207 13.81 9.35 -16.09
N ILE A 208 13.86 10.43 -16.87
CA ILE A 208 14.45 10.43 -18.22
C ILE A 208 15.98 10.29 -18.13
N THR A 209 16.62 10.98 -17.20
CA THR A 209 18.07 10.93 -16.99
C THR A 209 18.55 9.68 -16.25
N ALA A 210 17.64 8.94 -15.62
CA ALA A 210 17.99 7.70 -14.94
C ALA A 210 18.63 6.74 -15.96
N PRO A 211 19.78 6.13 -15.65
CA PRO A 211 20.51 5.32 -16.62
C PRO A 211 19.60 4.20 -17.11
N HIS A 212 19.30 4.24 -18.42
CA HIS A 212 18.64 3.15 -19.13
C HIS A 212 19.36 1.85 -18.77
N LYS A 213 18.58 0.80 -18.47
CA LYS A 213 19.03 -0.52 -18.02
C LYS A 213 20.36 -0.90 -18.70
N THR A 214 21.47 -0.69 -17.99
CA THR A 214 22.79 -1.06 -18.47
C THR A 214 22.86 -2.58 -18.54
N ASP A 215 23.31 -3.11 -19.67
CA ASP A 215 23.50 -4.54 -19.87
C ASP A 215 24.34 -5.10 -18.70
N LYS A 216 23.74 -5.98 -17.88
CA LYS A 216 24.45 -6.67 -16.81
C LYS A 216 24.78 -8.08 -17.27
N LEU A 217 26.06 -8.42 -17.32
CA LEU A 217 26.53 -9.79 -17.46
C LEU A 217 26.58 -10.42 -16.07
N ILE A 218 25.80 -11.48 -15.86
CA ILE A 218 25.83 -12.29 -14.64
C ILE A 218 26.35 -13.66 -15.01
N ALA A 219 27.46 -14.06 -14.38
CA ALA A 219 28.00 -15.40 -14.47
C ALA A 219 27.53 -16.22 -13.27
N TRP A 220 26.83 -17.32 -13.54
CA TRP A 220 26.37 -18.29 -12.56
C TRP A 220 27.31 -19.49 -12.62
N GLN A 221 27.86 -19.86 -11.47
CA GLN A 221 28.63 -21.09 -11.34
C GLN A 221 27.90 -22.03 -10.39
N SER A 222 27.48 -23.20 -10.89
CA SER A 222 26.86 -24.25 -10.08
C SER A 222 27.61 -25.56 -10.33
N ASN A 223 28.41 -25.97 -9.34
CA ASN A 223 29.35 -27.09 -9.44
C ASN A 223 30.29 -26.98 -10.67
N LYS A 224 30.05 -27.79 -11.71
CA LYS A 224 30.88 -27.88 -12.93
C LYS A 224 30.30 -27.10 -14.11
N ASP A 225 29.08 -26.58 -13.98
CA ASP A 225 28.40 -25.87 -15.05
C ASP A 225 28.58 -24.36 -14.87
N PHE A 226 29.09 -23.70 -15.91
CA PHE A 226 29.29 -22.25 -15.97
C PHE A 226 28.30 -21.65 -16.97
N LEU A 227 27.47 -20.74 -16.48
CA LEU A 227 26.39 -20.15 -17.27
C LEU A 227 26.53 -18.63 -17.25
N VAL A 228 26.69 -18.03 -18.42
CA VAL A 228 26.74 -16.57 -18.56
C VAL A 228 25.39 -16.12 -19.09
N THR A 229 24.71 -15.26 -18.34
CA THR A 229 23.49 -14.59 -18.77
C THR A 229 23.77 -13.11 -18.95
N GLN A 230 23.35 -12.57 -20.08
CA GLN A 230 23.28 -11.13 -20.30
C GLN A 230 21.84 -10.68 -20.05
N LEU A 231 21.66 -9.84 -19.03
CA LEU A 231 20.41 -9.14 -18.77
C LEU A 231 20.43 -7.84 -19.56
N LYS A 232 19.64 -7.78 -20.63
CA LYS A 232 19.53 -6.64 -21.54
C LYS A 232 18.08 -6.18 -21.57
N GLY A 233 17.79 -5.04 -20.94
CA GLY A 233 16.39 -4.61 -20.82
C GLY A 233 15.54 -5.72 -20.17
N ASP A 234 14.31 -5.92 -20.61
CA ASP A 234 13.43 -6.98 -20.07
C ASP A 234 13.76 -8.41 -20.55
N SER A 235 14.90 -8.59 -21.22
CA SER A 235 15.31 -9.89 -21.77
C SER A 235 16.53 -10.46 -21.04
N CYS A 236 16.44 -11.74 -20.67
CA CYS A 236 17.57 -12.52 -20.21
C CYS A 236 18.04 -13.42 -21.35
N ILE A 237 19.21 -13.09 -21.92
CA ILE A 237 19.84 -13.88 -22.97
C ILE A 237 20.85 -14.81 -22.31
N ILE A 238 20.70 -16.12 -22.49
CA ILE A 238 21.66 -17.11 -22.02
C ILE A 238 22.74 -17.26 -23.11
N LEU A 239 23.98 -16.95 -22.77
CA LEU A 239 25.12 -16.94 -23.70
C LEU A 239 25.94 -18.26 -23.68
N SER A 240 25.67 -19.18 -22.75
CA SER A 240 26.40 -20.45 -22.64
C SER A 240 25.70 -21.60 -23.37
N THR A 241 26.50 -22.48 -23.98
CA THR A 241 26.08 -23.77 -24.58
C THR A 241 25.68 -24.76 -23.49
N ILE A 242 24.37 -25.00 -23.34
CA ILE A 242 23.81 -25.90 -22.33
C ILE A 242 23.03 -27.03 -23.05
N THR A 243 23.09 -28.25 -22.53
CA THR A 243 22.27 -29.38 -23.02
C THR A 243 20.83 -29.27 -22.52
N SER A 244 19.86 -29.75 -23.31
CA SER A 244 18.41 -29.58 -23.08
C SER A 244 17.90 -29.98 -21.68
N LYS A 245 18.58 -30.93 -21.00
CA LYS A 245 18.21 -31.44 -19.67
C LYS A 245 18.51 -30.45 -18.52
N GLN A 246 19.50 -29.58 -18.70
CA GLN A 246 19.89 -28.54 -17.74
C GLN A 246 19.00 -27.29 -17.85
N LEU A 247 18.30 -27.12 -18.99
CA LEU A 247 17.54 -25.91 -19.33
C LEU A 247 16.40 -25.59 -18.34
N ASN A 248 15.71 -26.60 -17.80
CA ASN A 248 14.60 -26.39 -16.85
C ASN A 248 15.07 -25.90 -15.48
N ARG A 249 16.21 -26.40 -14.99
CA ARG A 249 16.82 -25.94 -13.74
C ARG A 249 17.31 -24.49 -13.86
N PHE A 250 17.87 -24.15 -15.02
CA PHE A 250 18.40 -22.81 -15.27
C PHE A 250 17.32 -21.80 -15.65
N LYS A 251 16.20 -22.21 -16.25
CA LYS A 251 15.02 -21.33 -16.45
C LYS A 251 14.49 -20.78 -15.14
N TRP A 252 14.46 -21.58 -14.07
CA TRP A 252 14.05 -21.12 -12.75
C TRP A 252 15.03 -20.10 -12.16
N ILE A 253 16.34 -20.31 -12.37
CA ILE A 253 17.38 -19.38 -11.91
C ILE A 253 17.30 -18.07 -12.70
N SER A 254 17.16 -18.14 -14.03
CA SER A 254 17.08 -16.96 -14.89
C SER A 254 15.79 -16.18 -14.71
N SER A 255 14.65 -16.85 -14.49
CA SER A 255 13.38 -16.17 -14.19
C SER A 255 13.45 -15.45 -12.85
N ASN A 256 13.94 -16.11 -11.80
CA ASN A 256 14.12 -15.47 -10.50
C ASN A 256 15.15 -14.35 -10.55
N ALA A 257 16.21 -14.49 -11.35
CA ALA A 257 17.21 -13.44 -11.54
C ALA A 257 16.65 -12.25 -12.32
N LEU A 258 15.79 -12.49 -13.32
CA LEU A 258 15.08 -11.44 -14.05
C LEU A 258 14.10 -10.72 -13.10
N ASP A 259 13.33 -11.45 -12.30
CA ASP A 259 12.42 -10.89 -11.29
C ASP A 259 13.19 -10.14 -10.19
N HIS A 260 14.33 -10.67 -9.73
CA HIS A 260 15.23 -9.97 -8.81
C HIS A 260 15.83 -8.72 -9.44
N TRP A 261 16.23 -8.78 -10.71
CA TRP A 261 16.80 -7.64 -11.43
C TRP A 261 15.75 -6.56 -11.75
N GLN A 262 14.49 -6.97 -11.93
CA GLN A 262 13.36 -6.05 -12.04
C GLN A 262 12.98 -5.46 -10.67
N SER A 263 13.15 -6.20 -9.57
CA SER A 263 12.80 -5.74 -8.22
C SER A 263 13.90 -4.96 -7.48
N TRP A 264 15.18 -5.15 -7.83
CA TRP A 264 16.30 -4.42 -7.24
C TRP A 264 16.82 -3.32 -8.19
N LYS A 265 16.32 -2.10 -7.98
CA LYS A 265 17.03 -0.84 -8.24
C LYS A 265 16.64 0.20 -7.20
#